data_AF-A0A8H4AZB0-F1
#
_entry.id   AF-A0A8H4AZB0-F1
#
_cell.length_a   1.000
_cell.length_b   1.000
_cell.length_c   1.000
_cell.angle_alpha   90.00
_cell.angle_beta   90.00
_cell.angle_gamma   90.00
#
_symmetry.space_group_name_H-M   'P 1'
#
loop_
_entity.id
_entity.type
_entity.pdbx_description
1 polymer ?
#
loop_
_entity_poly.entity_id
_entity_poly.type
_entity_poly.pdbx_seq_one_letter_code
_entity_poly.pdbx_strand_id
1 'polypeptide(L)'
;MSQQSAINTSRPIYDLIELELDNYEENELVLDTVHNLKLFFEDPDNCICCRTPKQKDLRTCFEKVGFKRFFERHFELKALEKHELELFIKSQLMSFEISDEKSKNKTQMHIYKYNYNNFFTSL
;
A
#
# COMPACT_ATOMS: atom_id res chain seq x y z
N MET A 1 39.72 -10.57 -15.36
CA MET A 1 38.57 -11.47 -15.13
C MET A 1 38.29 -11.42 -13.64
N SER A 2 37.42 -10.52 -13.20
CA SER A 2 37.13 -10.32 -11.78
C SER A 2 35.83 -11.05 -11.45
N GLN A 3 35.93 -11.95 -10.49
CA GLN A 3 34.88 -12.88 -10.08
C GLN A 3 33.67 -12.10 -9.53
N GLN A 4 32.50 -12.34 -10.10
CA GLN A 4 31.22 -11.99 -9.49
C GLN A 4 30.91 -13.04 -8.41
N SER A 5 31.03 -12.65 -7.15
CA SER A 5 30.49 -13.43 -6.04
C SER A 5 28.97 -13.31 -6.07
N ALA A 6 28.28 -14.36 -6.49
CA ALA A 6 26.85 -14.50 -6.28
C ALA A 6 26.60 -14.52 -4.76
N ILE A 7 26.07 -13.43 -4.22
CA ILE A 7 25.58 -13.40 -2.85
C ILE A 7 24.28 -14.20 -2.86
N ASN A 8 24.37 -15.47 -2.48
CA ASN A 8 23.19 -16.27 -2.12
C ASN A 8 22.65 -15.75 -0.79
N THR A 9 21.96 -14.60 -0.80
CA THR A 9 21.08 -14.21 0.29
C THR A 9 19.84 -15.08 0.21
N SER A 10 19.84 -16.19 0.94
CA SER A 10 18.61 -16.93 1.20
C SER A 10 17.60 -15.97 1.82
N ARG A 11 16.41 -15.88 1.23
CA ARG A 11 15.30 -15.07 1.77
C ARG A 11 15.11 -15.40 3.25
N PRO A 12 14.99 -14.41 4.15
CA PRO A 12 14.56 -14.66 5.51
C PRO A 12 13.20 -15.37 5.47
N ILE A 13 13.03 -16.40 6.30
CA ILE A 13 11.73 -17.05 6.47
C ILE A 13 10.89 -16.09 7.30
N TYR A 14 9.88 -15.49 6.68
CA TYR A 14 8.89 -14.68 7.37
C TYR A 14 7.85 -15.58 8.03
N ASP A 15 7.37 -15.20 9.22
CA ASP A 15 6.20 -15.84 9.82
C ASP A 15 4.95 -15.40 9.04
N LEU A 16 4.56 -16.20 8.05
CA LEU A 16 3.40 -15.91 7.21
C LEU A 16 2.09 -15.98 7.99
N ILE A 17 2.03 -16.72 9.11
CA ILE A 17 0.84 -16.79 9.95
C ILE A 17 0.65 -15.44 10.66
N GLU A 18 1.73 -14.87 11.20
CA GLU A 18 1.69 -13.54 11.82
C GLU A 18 1.30 -12.44 10.81
N LEU A 19 1.74 -12.57 9.55
CA LEU A 19 1.39 -11.65 8.48
C LEU A 19 0.00 -11.89 7.87
N GLU A 20 -0.69 -12.94 8.33
CA GLU A 20 -1.95 -13.44 7.76
C GLU A 20 -1.86 -13.78 6.26
N LEU A 21 -0.72 -14.32 5.84
CA LEU A 21 -0.40 -14.71 4.46
C LEU A 21 -0.18 -16.23 4.30
N ASP A 22 -0.69 -17.04 5.24
CA ASP A 22 -0.63 -18.50 5.20
C ASP A 22 -1.15 -19.07 3.87
N ASN A 23 -2.24 -18.51 3.34
CA ASN A 23 -2.82 -18.92 2.05
C ASN A 23 -1.97 -18.56 0.83
N TYR A 24 -0.84 -17.84 1.00
CA TYR A 24 0.04 -17.38 -0.07
C TYR A 24 1.45 -17.96 0.04
N GLU A 25 1.64 -19.04 0.82
CA GLU A 25 2.96 -19.62 1.09
C GLU A 25 3.73 -20.06 -0.16
N GLU A 26 3.03 -20.46 -1.22
CA GLU A 26 3.64 -20.86 -2.50
C GLU A 26 3.67 -19.73 -3.55
N ASN A 27 3.18 -18.54 -3.22
CA ASN A 27 3.09 -17.44 -4.18
C ASN A 27 4.38 -16.61 -4.20
N GLU A 28 5.28 -16.92 -5.14
CA GLU A 28 6.59 -16.24 -5.27
C GLU A 28 6.48 -14.72 -5.33
N LEU A 29 5.48 -14.17 -6.05
CA LEU A 29 5.26 -12.73 -6.15
C LEU A 29 4.95 -12.10 -4.79
N VAL A 30 4.09 -12.75 -4.00
CA VAL A 30 3.75 -12.29 -2.64
C VAL A 30 5.00 -12.28 -1.77
N LEU A 31 5.73 -13.39 -1.76
CA LEU A 31 6.94 -13.52 -0.96
C LEU A 31 8.00 -12.47 -1.37
N ASP A 32 8.22 -12.28 -2.67
CA ASP A 32 9.12 -11.27 -3.26
C ASP A 32 8.76 -9.87 -2.86
N THR A 33 7.49 -9.55 -2.95
CA THR A 33 6.99 -8.23 -2.58
C THR A 33 7.13 -8.01 -1.07
N VAL A 34 6.79 -8.99 -0.22
CA VAL A 34 6.97 -8.89 1.24
C VAL A 34 8.44 -8.65 1.60
N HIS A 35 9.35 -9.42 1.00
CA HIS A 35 10.78 -9.28 1.25
C HIS A 35 11.30 -7.90 0.85
N ASN A 36 11.01 -7.48 -0.38
CA ASN A 36 11.46 -6.20 -0.90
C ASN A 36 10.92 -5.02 -0.10
N LEU A 37 9.65 -5.08 0.33
CA LEU A 37 9.05 -4.05 1.17
C LEU A 37 9.66 -4.03 2.57
N LYS A 38 9.86 -5.19 3.20
CA LYS A 38 10.53 -5.27 4.50
C LYS A 38 11.93 -4.65 4.43
N LEU A 39 12.75 -5.04 3.44
CA LEU A 39 14.08 -4.46 3.21
C LEU A 39 14.03 -2.96 2.95
N PHE A 40 13.10 -2.50 2.12
CA PHE A 40 12.96 -1.07 1.81
C PHE A 40 12.67 -0.24 3.06
N PHE A 41 11.83 -0.74 3.97
CA PHE A 41 11.46 -0.04 5.19
C PHE A 41 12.36 -0.32 6.40
N GLU A 42 13.42 -1.11 6.26
CA GLU A 42 14.49 -1.18 7.26
C GLU A 42 15.22 0.17 7.39
N ASP A 43 15.29 0.94 6.30
CA ASP A 43 15.80 2.31 6.32
C ASP A 43 14.73 3.27 6.87
N PRO A 44 14.96 3.90 8.05
CA PRO A 44 14.01 4.83 8.65
C PRO A 44 13.72 6.07 7.79
N ASP A 45 14.57 6.43 6.84
CA ASP A 45 14.36 7.58 5.95
C ASP A 45 13.34 7.29 4.84
N ASN A 46 13.06 6.01 4.57
CA ASN A 46 12.04 5.58 3.61
C ASN A 46 10.60 5.65 4.14
N CYS A 47 10.41 5.89 5.44
CA CYS A 47 9.09 6.10 6.05
C CYS A 47 9.11 7.23 7.08
N ILE A 48 8.61 8.40 6.68
CA ILE A 48 8.42 9.57 7.56
C ILE A 48 7.25 9.43 8.54
N CYS A 49 6.58 8.28 8.49
CA CYS A 49 5.31 7.96 9.14
C CYS A 49 5.38 7.94 10.68
N CYS A 50 6.56 7.64 11.22
CA CYS A 50 6.79 7.31 12.62
C CYS A 50 7.39 8.46 13.44
N ARG A 51 7.38 9.70 12.95
CA ARG A 51 8.24 10.78 13.51
C ARG A 51 7.49 11.86 14.30
N THR A 52 6.34 11.55 14.91
CA THR A 52 5.72 12.51 15.85
C THR A 52 5.78 12.00 17.29
N PRO A 53 6.33 12.78 18.25
CA PRO A 53 6.41 12.40 19.67
C PRO A 53 5.06 12.12 20.36
N LYS A 54 3.94 12.39 19.67
CA LYS A 54 2.57 12.22 20.18
C LYS A 54 1.88 10.95 19.67
N GLN A 55 2.50 10.17 18.78
CA GLN A 55 1.88 8.96 18.24
C GLN A 55 1.95 7.80 19.24
N LYS A 56 0.79 7.23 19.56
CA LYS A 56 0.65 5.99 20.35
C LYS A 56 0.99 4.73 19.56
N ASP A 57 0.84 4.79 18.23
CA ASP A 57 1.07 3.66 17.34
C ASP A 57 2.45 3.79 16.68
N LEU A 58 3.36 2.90 17.07
CA LEU A 58 4.75 2.86 16.61
C LEU A 58 4.90 2.16 15.26
N ARG A 59 3.84 1.52 14.75
CA ARG A 59 3.87 0.84 13.47
C ARG A 59 4.12 1.81 12.32
N THR A 60 4.93 1.37 11.38
CA THR A 60 5.18 2.05 10.11
C THR A 60 3.90 2.13 9.27
N CYS A 61 3.86 3.00 8.26
CA CYS A 61 2.67 3.13 7.40
C CYS A 61 2.26 1.80 6.76
N PHE A 62 3.21 1.02 6.26
CA PHE A 62 2.91 -0.21 5.55
C PHE A 62 2.36 -1.30 6.50
N GLU A 63 2.83 -1.34 7.75
CA GLU A 63 2.30 -2.22 8.79
C GLU A 63 0.87 -1.87 9.21
N LYS A 64 0.46 -0.60 9.05
CA LYS A 64 -0.94 -0.19 9.29
C LYS A 64 -1.89 -0.67 8.20
N VAL A 65 -1.42 -0.73 6.96
CA VAL A 65 -2.20 -1.28 5.85
C VAL A 65 -2.32 -2.80 6.00
N GLY A 66 -1.23 -3.46 6.35
CA GLY A 66 -1.13 -4.91 6.47
C GLY A 66 -1.00 -5.60 5.11
N PHE A 67 -0.15 -6.63 5.03
CA PHE A 67 0.13 -7.30 3.76
C PHE A 67 -1.08 -8.03 3.19
N LYS A 68 -1.84 -8.75 4.02
CA LYS A 68 -3.02 -9.49 3.57
C LYS A 68 -4.01 -8.59 2.84
N ARG A 69 -4.46 -7.50 3.50
CA ARG A 69 -5.40 -6.53 2.89
C ARG A 69 -4.87 -5.96 1.59
N PHE A 70 -3.56 -5.68 1.53
CA PHE A 70 -2.92 -5.20 0.31
C PHE A 70 -3.00 -6.24 -0.82
N PHE A 71 -2.63 -7.49 -0.57
CA PHE A 71 -2.63 -8.54 -1.60
C PHE A 71 -4.03 -8.98 -2.00
N GLU A 72 -4.96 -9.11 -1.06
CA GLU A 72 -6.37 -9.37 -1.36
C GLU A 72 -6.90 -8.32 -2.34
N ARG A 73 -6.68 -7.03 -2.03
CA ARG A 73 -7.09 -5.93 -2.91
C ARG A 73 -6.34 -5.94 -4.24
N HIS A 74 -5.05 -6.25 -4.24
CA HIS A 74 -4.25 -6.34 -5.46
C HIS A 74 -4.78 -7.42 -6.40
N PHE A 75 -5.04 -8.63 -5.89
CA PHE A 75 -5.54 -9.74 -6.68
C PHE A 75 -6.97 -9.51 -7.14
N GLU A 76 -7.83 -8.91 -6.30
CA GLU A 76 -9.17 -8.47 -6.69
C GLU A 76 -9.10 -7.53 -7.91
N LEU A 77 -8.26 -6.49 -7.85
CA LEU A 77 -8.13 -5.52 -8.94
C LEU A 77 -7.46 -6.11 -10.19
N LYS A 78 -6.54 -7.07 -10.02
CA LYS A 78 -5.89 -7.76 -11.14
C LYS A 78 -6.81 -8.73 -11.87
N ALA A 79 -7.81 -9.26 -11.18
CA ALA A 79 -8.80 -10.16 -11.78
C ALA A 79 -9.86 -9.42 -12.60
N LEU A 80 -10.01 -8.11 -12.42
CA LEU A 80 -10.99 -7.29 -13.15
C LEU A 80 -10.67 -7.22 -14.65
N GLU A 81 -11.71 -7.28 -15.47
CA GLU A 81 -11.59 -6.91 -16.88
C GLU A 81 -11.31 -5.40 -17.01
N LYS A 82 -10.76 -4.99 -18.16
CA LYS A 82 -10.39 -3.59 -18.41
C LYS A 82 -11.53 -2.61 -18.10
N HIS A 83 -12.75 -2.94 -18.51
CA HIS A 83 -13.90 -2.05 -18.33
C HIS A 83 -14.33 -1.94 -16.87
N GLU A 84 -14.25 -3.04 -16.11
CA GLU A 84 -14.54 -3.08 -14.67
C GLU A 84 -13.48 -2.31 -13.87
N LEU A 85 -12.20 -2.48 -14.22
CA LEU A 85 -11.10 -1.73 -13.63
C LEU A 85 -11.24 -0.22 -13.88
N GLU A 86 -11.63 0.19 -15.09
CA GLU A 86 -11.91 1.58 -15.41
C GLU A 86 -13.06 2.15 -14.58
N LEU A 87 -14.15 1.40 -14.41
CA LEU A 87 -15.28 1.79 -13.58
C LEU A 87 -14.88 1.90 -12.11
N PHE A 88 -14.11 0.94 -11.62
CA PHE A 88 -13.57 0.93 -10.27
C PHE A 88 -12.74 2.20 -10.01
N ILE A 89 -11.77 2.52 -10.88
CA ILE A 89 -10.92 3.72 -10.75
C ILE A 89 -11.77 4.99 -10.76
N LYS A 90 -12.73 5.10 -11.71
CA LYS A 90 -13.64 6.25 -11.77
C LYS A 90 -14.43 6.42 -10.47
N SER A 91 -14.95 5.33 -9.91
CA SER A 91 -15.69 5.35 -8.64
C SER A 91 -14.82 5.81 -7.48
N GLN A 92 -13.59 5.29 -7.38
CA GLN A 92 -12.63 5.77 -6.37
C GLN A 92 -12.33 7.26 -6.55
N LEU A 93 -12.10 7.73 -7.77
CA LEU A 93 -11.85 9.15 -8.04
C LEU A 93 -13.07 10.04 -7.73
N MET A 94 -14.29 9.57 -7.99
CA MET A 94 -15.52 10.29 -7.64
C MET A 94 -15.73 10.44 -6.14
N SER A 95 -15.14 9.55 -5.32
CA SER A 95 -15.19 9.68 -3.85
C SER A 95 -14.30 10.81 -3.31
N PHE A 96 -13.50 11.47 -4.15
CA PHE A 96 -12.74 12.65 -3.75
C PHE A 96 -13.46 13.92 -4.18
N GLU A 97 -13.87 14.71 -3.19
CA GLU A 97 -14.36 16.06 -3.40
C GLU A 97 -13.17 17.00 -3.57
N ILE A 98 -13.15 17.75 -4.67
CA ILE A 98 -12.16 18.79 -4.93
C ILE A 98 -12.62 20.05 -4.22
N SER A 99 -11.97 20.40 -3.11
CA SER A 99 -12.17 21.70 -2.47
C SER A 99 -11.11 22.69 -2.97
N ASP A 100 -11.51 23.59 -3.87
CA ASP A 100 -10.71 24.76 -4.25
C ASP A 100 -10.83 25.83 -3.16
N GLU A 101 -10.22 25.59 -2.01
CA GLU A 101 -10.07 26.62 -0.99
C GLU A 101 -9.03 27.63 -1.49
N LYS A 102 -9.50 28.81 -1.93
CA LYS A 102 -8.63 29.96 -2.24
C LYS A 102 -7.91 30.41 -0.97
N SER A 103 -6.76 29.80 -0.69
CA SER A 103 -5.82 30.28 0.31
C SER A 103 -5.36 31.68 -0.10
N LYS A 104 -5.62 32.67 0.76
CA LYS A 104 -5.35 34.09 0.45
C LYS A 104 -3.88 34.44 0.25
N ASN A 105 -2.90 33.52 0.40
CA ASN A 105 -1.49 33.93 0.33
C ASN A 105 -0.43 32.87 -0.02
N LYS A 106 -0.75 31.63 -0.42
CA LYS A 106 0.28 30.69 -0.92
C LYS A 106 -0.29 29.81 -2.03
N THR A 107 0.62 29.46 -2.96
CA THR A 107 0.56 28.52 -4.07
C THR A 107 -0.72 27.68 -4.09
N GLN A 108 -1.45 27.75 -5.20
CA GLN A 108 -2.72 27.04 -5.43
C GLN A 108 -2.57 25.56 -5.02
N MET A 109 -3.09 25.22 -3.84
CA MET A 109 -2.99 23.88 -3.27
C MET A 109 -4.34 23.22 -3.46
N HIS A 110 -4.40 22.23 -4.35
CA HIS A 110 -5.60 21.40 -4.50
C HIS A 110 -5.69 20.48 -3.28
N ILE A 111 -6.74 20.67 -2.47
CA ILE A 111 -7.02 19.83 -1.31
C ILE A 111 -8.09 18.82 -1.74
N TYR A 112 -7.70 17.55 -1.78
CA TYR A 112 -8.61 16.43 -1.99
C TYR A 112 -9.21 16.02 -0.64
N LYS A 113 -10.53 16.12 -0.49
CA LYS A 113 -11.25 15.62 0.68
C LYS A 113 -11.94 14.32 0.29
N TYR A 114 -11.72 13.25 1.06
CA TYR A 114 -12.44 12.00 0.87
C TYR A 114 -13.88 12.19 1.35
N ASN A 115 -14.83 12.08 0.42
CA ASN A 115 -16.27 12.20 0.66
C ASN A 115 -16.94 10.90 0.23
N TYR A 116 -17.02 9.93 1.15
CA TYR A 116 -17.73 8.68 0.92
C TYR A 116 -19.23 8.85 1.22
N ASN A 117 -19.98 9.29 0.22
CA ASN A 117 -21.44 9.19 0.27
C ASN A 117 -21.83 7.73 -0.06
N ASN A 118 -22.28 7.00 0.97
CA ASN A 118 -22.82 5.63 0.92
C ASN A 118 -24.03 5.51 -0.04
N PHE A 119 -23.81 5.38 -1.36
CA PHE A 119 -24.89 5.09 -2.32
C PHE A 119 -24.70 3.82 -3.15
N PHE A 120 -23.65 3.03 -2.91
CA PHE A 120 -23.36 1.81 -3.71
C PHE A 120 -23.39 0.50 -2.91
N THR A 121 -24.14 0.42 -1.82
CA THR A 121 -24.50 -0.86 -1.18
C THR A 121 -25.91 -1.30 -1.59
N SER A 122 -26.12 -1.58 -2.87
CA SER A 122 -27.20 -2.45 -3.34
C SER A 122 -26.99 -2.79 -4.82
N LEU A 123 -26.30 -3.89 -5.08
CA LEU A 123 -26.46 -4.69 -6.30
C LEU A 123 -26.17 -6.15 -5.93
#